data_AF-A0A967ISU1-F1
#
_entry.id   AF-A0A967ISU1-F1
#
_cell.length_a   1.000
_cell.length_b   1.000
_cell.length_c   1.000
_cell.angle_alpha   90.00
_cell.angle_beta   90.00
_cell.angle_gamma   90.00
#
_symmetry.space_group_name_H-M   'P 1'
#
loop_
_entity.id
_entity.type
_entity.pdbx_description
1 polymer ?
#
loop_
_entity_poly.entity_id
_entity_poly.type
_entity_poly.pdbx_seq_one_letter_code
_entity_poly.pdbx_strand_id
1 'polypeptide(L)' 'IRVTLATRIPPERCRRLNLGYLDPDTINFAEWQHREAEGILFVPKAGEMLYRLKPNGNDQG' A
#
# COMPACT_ATOMS: atom_id res chain seq x y z
N ILE A 1 6.78 10.56 0.71
CA ILE A 1 6.08 9.26 0.69
C ILE A 1 6.37 8.53 2.00
N ARG A 2 5.34 8.01 2.68
CA ARG A 2 5.50 7.22 3.91
C ARG A 2 5.13 5.77 3.58
N VAL A 3 6.03 4.84 3.86
CA VAL A 3 5.82 3.41 3.64
C VAL A 3 5.76 2.73 5.00
N THR A 4 4.74 1.91 5.22
CA THR A 4 4.54 1.15 6.46
C THR A 4 4.56 -0.34 6.12
N LEU A 5 5.35 -1.13 6.84
CA LEU A 5 5.39 -2.57 6.68
C LEU A 5 4.55 -3.27 7.75
N ALA A 6 3.59 -4.07 7.29
CA ALA A 6 2.83 -4.98 8.12
C ALA A 6 3.40 -6.40 8.01
N THR A 7 4.43 -6.69 8.79
CA THR A 7 5.16 -7.97 8.68
C THR A 7 5.57 -8.48 10.06
N ARG A 8 5.93 -9.76 10.17
CA ARG A 8 6.52 -10.33 11.40
C ARG A 8 8.00 -9.93 11.61
N ILE A 9 8.54 -9.04 10.78
CA ILE A 9 9.87 -8.45 10.99
C ILE A 9 9.80 -7.53 12.22
N PRO A 10 10.77 -7.56 13.14
CA PRO A 10 10.74 -6.71 14.31
C PRO A 10 10.65 -5.21 13.97
N PRO A 11 9.87 -4.41 14.72
CA PRO A 11 9.69 -2.98 14.48
C PRO A 11 11.01 -2.21 14.47
N GLU A 12 11.98 -2.62 15.29
CA GLU A 12 13.30 -2.01 15.35
C GLU A 12 14.05 -2.07 14.02
N ARG A 13 13.82 -3.13 13.22
CA ARG A 13 14.42 -3.26 11.89
C ARG A 13 13.74 -2.35 10.87
N CYS A 14 12.42 -2.18 10.95
CA CYS A 14 11.67 -1.25 10.10
C CYS A 14 12.07 0.21 10.38
N ARG A 15 12.17 0.59 11.67
CA ARG A 15 12.58 1.95 12.07
C ARG A 15 13.97 2.33 11.57
N ARG A 16 14.94 1.41 11.61
CA ARG A 16 16.29 1.65 11.06
C ARG A 16 16.29 1.98 9.57
N LEU A 17 15.29 1.49 8.82
CA LEU A 17 15.12 1.74 7.40
C LEU A 17 14.19 2.93 7.11
N ASN A 18 13.83 3.70 8.13
CA ASN A 18 12.87 4.80 8.05
C ASN A 18 11.48 4.37 7.54
N LEU A 19 11.11 3.11 7.77
CA LEU A 19 9.82 2.54 7.44
C LEU A 19 8.91 2.57 8.68
N GLY A 20 7.64 2.87 8.45
CA GLY A 20 6.60 2.62 9.44
C GLY A 20 6.47 1.13 9.72
N TYR A 21 5.95 0.80 10.90
CA TYR A 21 5.63 -0.57 11.29
C TYR A 21 4.17 -0.64 11.70
N LEU A 22 3.50 -1.71 11.28
CA LEU A 22 2.15 -2.07 11.73
C LEU A 22 2.16 -3.57 12.04
N ASP A 23 1.45 -3.98 13.08
CA ASP A 23 1.34 -5.40 13.41
C ASP A 23 0.38 -6.08 12.41
N PRO A 24 0.82 -7.07 11.61
CA PRO A 24 -0.06 -7.74 10.65
C PRO A 24 -1.26 -8.44 11.29
N ASP A 25 -1.14 -8.90 12.54
CA ASP A 25 -2.22 -9.63 13.22
C ASP A 25 -3.34 -8.69 13.68
N THR A 26 -3.11 -7.37 13.63
CA THR A 26 -4.10 -6.33 13.95
C THR A 26 -4.86 -5.80 12.74
N ILE A 27 -4.51 -6.24 11.53
CA ILE A 27 -5.09 -5.71 10.29
C ILE A 27 -6.33 -6.50 9.90
N ASN A 28 -7.46 -5.80 9.79
CA ASN A 28 -8.66 -6.35 9.16
C ASN A 28 -8.79 -5.82 7.72
N PHE A 29 -8.58 -6.69 6.72
CA PHE A 29 -8.67 -6.30 5.31
C PHE A 29 -10.06 -5.79 4.91
N ALA A 30 -11.13 -6.22 5.58
CA ALA A 30 -12.49 -5.77 5.28
C ALA A 30 -12.68 -4.26 5.51
N GLU A 31 -11.91 -3.65 6.41
CA GLU A 31 -11.96 -2.20 6.70
C GLU A 31 -11.41 -1.32 5.57
N TRP A 32 -10.70 -1.93 4.61
CA TRP A 32 -10.04 -1.25 3.51
C TRP A 32 -10.69 -1.55 2.16
N GLN A 33 -11.56 -2.56 2.10
CA GLN A 33 -12.30 -2.93 0.90
C GLN A 33 -13.41 -1.91 0.60
N HIS A 34 -13.69 -1.70 -0.69
CA HIS A 34 -14.78 -0.83 -1.19
C HIS A 34 -14.68 0.65 -0.82
N ARG A 35 -13.48 1.13 -0.42
CA ARG A 35 -13.23 2.53 -0.06
C ARG A 35 -12.57 3.35 -1.18
N GLU A 36 -12.73 2.91 -2.42
CA GLU A 36 -12.18 3.59 -3.60
C GLU A 36 -12.76 5.00 -3.77
N ALA A 37 -14.03 5.20 -3.39
CA ALA A 37 -14.68 6.52 -3.37
C ALA A 37 -14.02 7.51 -2.40
N GLU A 38 -13.34 7.02 -1.37
CA GLU A 38 -12.58 7.82 -0.41
C GLU A 38 -11.11 8.03 -0.83
N GLY A 39 -10.73 7.53 -2.02
CA GLY A 39 -9.36 7.58 -2.52
C GLY A 39 -8.45 6.48 -1.98
N ILE A 40 -9.01 5.42 -1.37
CA ILE A 40 -8.27 4.26 -0.86
C ILE A 40 -8.35 3.13 -1.87
N LEU A 41 -7.19 2.72 -2.42
CA LEU A 41 -7.09 1.56 -3.30
C LEU A 41 -6.65 0.34 -2.50
N PHE A 42 -7.49 -0.70 -2.48
CA PHE A 42 -7.15 -2.00 -1.89
C PHE A 42 -6.79 -3.00 -2.99
N VAL A 43 -5.54 -3.50 -2.96
CA VAL A 43 -5.05 -4.47 -3.93
C VAL A 43 -4.67 -5.77 -3.22
N PRO A 44 -5.46 -6.85 -3.35
CA PRO A 44 -5.04 -8.16 -2.89
C PRO A 44 -3.85 -8.64 -3.74
N LYS A 45 -2.84 -9.26 -3.12
CA LYS A 45 -1.64 -9.81 -3.80
C LYS A 45 -0.91 -8.77 -4.67
N ALA A 46 -0.70 -7.57 -4.13
CA ALA A 46 -0.10 -6.45 -4.84
C ALA A 46 1.28 -6.72 -5.49
N GLY A 47 2.06 -7.69 -5.00
CA GLY A 47 3.36 -8.05 -5.58
C GLY A 47 3.30 -8.67 -6.98
N GLU A 48 2.12 -9.12 -7.41
CA GLU A 48 1.89 -9.74 -8.73
C GLU A 48 1.10 -8.80 -9.68
N MET A 49 0.60 -7.67 -9.16
CA MET A 49 -0.27 -6.74 -9.89
C MET A 49 0.47 -5.43 -10.20
N LEU A 50 0.77 -5.20 -11.48
CA LEU A 50 1.39 -3.96 -11.95
C LEU A 50 0.34 -2.94 -12.38
N TYR A 51 0.38 -1.74 -11.78
CA TYR A 51 -0.50 -0.64 -12.14
C TYR A 51 0.24 0.38 -13.01
N ARG A 52 -0.33 0.69 -14.18
CA ARG A 52 0.10 1.80 -15.02
C ARG A 52 -0.82 3.00 -14.76
N LEU A 53 -0.25 4.17 -14.51
CA LEU A 53 -1.02 5.40 -14.49
C LEU A 53 -1.67 5.59 -15.86
N LYS A 54 -2.94 6.00 -15.89
CA LYS A 54 -3.56 6.41 -17.16
C LYS A 54 -2.69 7.51 -17.76
N PRO A 55 -2.36 7.44 -19.06
CA PRO A 55 -1.73 8.57 -19.71
C PRO A 55 -2.63 9.78 -19.51
N ASN A 56 -2.10 10.84 -18.93
CA ASN A 56 -2.77 12.13 -19.00
C ASN A 56 -2.96 12.42 -20.49
N GLY A 57 -4.19 12.75 -20.90
CA GLY A 57 -4.57 12.95 -22.31
C GLY A 57 -3.95 14.19 -22.95
N ASN A 58 -2.63 14.38 -22.81
CA ASN A 58 -1.82 15.43 -23.42
C ASN A 58 -0.70 14.86 -24.32
N ASP A 59 -0.68 13.56 -24.58
CA ASP A 59 0.19 12.98 -25.61
C ASP A 59 -0.48 13.17 -26.98
N GLN A 60 -0.38 14.39 -27.52
CA GLN A 60 -0.43 14.59 -28.96
C GLN A 60 1.01 14.47 -29.47
N GLY A 61 1.27 13.43 -30.26
CA GLY A 61 2.53 13.15 -30.94
C GLY A 61 2.44 11.90 -31.79
#